data_AF-A0A529LU58-F1
#
_entry.id   AF-A0A529LU58-F1
#
_cell.length_a   1.000
_cell.length_b   1.000
_cell.length_c   1.000
_cell.angle_alpha   90.00
_cell.angle_beta   90.00
_cell.angle_gamma   90.00
#
_symmetry.space_group_name_H-M   'P 1'
#
loop_
_entity.id
_entity.type
_entity.pdbx_description
1 polymer ?
#
loop_
_entity_poly.entity_id
_entity_poly.type
_entity_poly.pdbx_seq_one_letter_code
_entity_poly.pdbx_strand_id
1 'polypeptide(L)' 'MFFSIATTHRPATDLGFLLHKHPDRLHEAELSFGKAWLFYPEASDERCEAALLLDVDSIGLVRGKGQADGLLDQYVN' A
#
# COMPACT_ATOMS: atom_id res chain seq x y z
N MET A 1 -6.67 -0.40 4.00
CA MET A 1 -5.75 -0.72 5.13
C MET A 1 -4.47 0.10 4.97
N PHE A 2 -3.79 0.49 6.06
CA PHE A 2 -2.63 1.41 6.05
C PHE A 2 -1.45 0.86 6.87
N PHE A 3 -0.23 1.09 6.38
CA PHE A 3 1.02 0.86 7.10
C PHE A 3 2.01 1.98 6.78
N SER A 4 2.80 2.43 7.75
CA SER A 4 3.93 3.31 7.47
C SER A 4 5.16 2.99 8.30
N ILE A 5 6.30 3.38 7.77
CA ILE A 5 7.60 3.30 8.44
C ILE A 5 8.31 4.64 8.26
N ALA A 6 8.86 5.17 9.35
CA ALA A 6 9.58 6.42 9.35
C ALA A 6 10.95 6.29 10.01
N THR A 7 11.89 7.11 9.58
CA THR A 7 13.21 7.25 10.19
C THR A 7 13.57 8.73 10.33
N THR A 8 14.35 9.03 11.36
CA THR A 8 14.99 10.34 11.57
C THR A 8 16.52 10.23 11.56
N HIS A 9 17.06 9.06 11.17
CA HIS A 9 18.49 8.90 10.94
C HIS A 9 18.90 9.72 9.71
N ARG A 10 20.05 10.41 9.76
CA ARG A 10 20.41 11.39 8.73
C ARG A 10 21.46 10.84 7.74
N PRO A 11 21.27 11.03 6.42
CA PRO A 11 20.10 11.66 5.80
C PRO A 11 18.89 10.72 5.78
N ALA A 12 17.72 11.21 6.21
CA ALA A 12 16.54 10.34 6.33
C ALA A 12 16.02 9.84 4.98
N THR A 13 16.30 10.57 3.91
CA THR A 13 16.01 10.19 2.52
C THR A 13 16.67 8.87 2.11
N ASP A 14 17.66 8.36 2.85
CA ASP A 14 18.23 7.01 2.64
C ASP A 14 17.20 5.88 2.75
N LEU A 15 16.07 6.13 3.44
CA LEU A 15 14.93 5.22 3.44
C LEU A 15 14.47 4.87 2.02
N GLY A 16 14.53 5.82 1.08
CA GLY A 16 14.18 5.60 -0.33
C GLY A 16 15.07 4.57 -1.01
N PHE A 17 16.37 4.57 -0.70
CA PHE A 17 17.32 3.59 -1.21
C PHE A 17 17.11 2.21 -0.58
N LEU A 18 16.93 2.14 0.75
CA LEU A 18 16.68 0.88 1.46
C LEU A 18 15.43 0.17 0.95
N LEU A 19 14.35 0.91 0.69
CA LEU A 19 13.10 0.39 0.16
C LEU A 19 13.11 0.20 -1.36
N HIS A 20 14.16 0.67 -2.06
CA HIS A 20 14.25 0.69 -3.52
C HIS A 20 13.06 1.40 -4.18
N LYS A 21 12.66 2.54 -3.61
CA LYS A 21 11.47 3.31 -4.00
C LYS A 21 11.78 4.79 -3.87
N HIS A 22 11.89 5.48 -5.00
CA HIS A 22 12.21 6.90 -5.05
C HIS A 22 11.11 7.74 -4.37
N PRO A 23 11.44 8.68 -3.45
CA PRO A 23 10.46 9.48 -2.73
C PRO A 23 9.52 10.33 -3.61
N ASP A 24 10.05 10.96 -4.65
CA ASP A 24 9.26 11.80 -5.58
C ASP A 24 8.38 11.03 -6.58
N ARG A 25 8.24 9.71 -6.40
CA ARG A 25 7.40 8.88 -7.27
C ARG A 25 6.32 8.22 -6.46
N LEU A 26 5.08 8.30 -6.96
CA LEU A 26 4.01 7.40 -6.54
C LEU A 26 4.27 6.02 -7.14
N HIS A 27 4.31 4.99 -6.30
CA HIS A 27 4.49 3.61 -6.75
C HIS A 27 3.17 2.86 -6.58
N GLU A 28 2.82 2.09 -7.59
CA GLU A 28 1.64 1.22 -7.61
C GLU A 28 2.10 -0.22 -7.78
N ALA A 29 1.42 -1.13 -7.09
CA ALA A 29 1.59 -2.57 -7.27
C ALA A 29 0.22 -3.24 -7.37
N GLU A 30 0.01 -3.95 -8.48
CA GLU A 30 -1.18 -4.77 -8.71
C GLU A 30 -1.16 -6.01 -7.79
N LEU A 31 -2.30 -6.29 -7.18
CA LEU A 31 -2.54 -7.45 -6.33
C LEU A 31 -3.73 -8.25 -6.88
N SER A 32 -3.89 -9.50 -6.45
CA SER A 32 -5.02 -10.34 -6.92
C SER A 32 -6.40 -9.85 -6.46
N PHE A 33 -6.45 -8.88 -5.55
CA PHE A 33 -7.67 -8.38 -4.90
C PHE A 33 -7.75 -6.85 -4.89
N GLY A 34 -7.06 -6.18 -5.80
CA GLY A 34 -6.96 -4.72 -5.86
C GLY A 34 -5.51 -4.31 -6.05
N LYS A 35 -5.09 -3.25 -5.35
CA LYS A 35 -3.74 -2.71 -5.50
C LYS A 35 -3.18 -2.13 -4.22
N ALA A 36 -1.88 -1.92 -4.23
CA ALA A 36 -1.17 -1.22 -3.19
C ALA A 36 -0.53 0.06 -3.74
N TRP A 37 -0.64 1.13 -2.97
CA TRP A 37 0.02 2.40 -3.21
C TRP A 37 1.14 2.59 -2.22
N LEU A 38 2.33 2.95 -2.69
CA LEU A 38 3.44 3.37 -1.85
C LEU A 38 3.84 4.80 -2.22
N PHE A 39 3.84 5.68 -1.23
CA PHE A 39 4.21 7.09 -1.37
C PHE A 39 4.91 7.59 -0.11
N TYR A 40 5.55 8.75 -0.22
CA TYR A 40 6.30 9.36 0.87
C TYR A 40 5.59 10.64 1.34
N PRO A 41 4.78 10.60 2.41
CA PRO A 41 4.14 11.81 2.94
C PRO A 41 5.14 12.85 3.45
N GLU A 42 6.36 12.42 3.81
CA GLU A 42 7.47 13.30 4.17
C GLU A 42 8.80 12.70 3.68
N ALA A 43 9.63 13.53 3.06
CA ALA A 43 10.97 13.16 2.59
C ALA A 43 11.91 14.36 2.72
N SER A 44 12.33 14.65 3.96
CA SER A 44 13.35 15.65 4.29
C SER A 44 14.63 14.96 4.76
N ASP A 45 15.71 15.74 4.91
CA ASP A 45 16.96 15.22 5.49
C ASP A 45 16.80 14.83 6.96
N GLU A 46 15.88 15.49 7.68
CA GLU A 46 15.60 15.30 9.10
C GLU A 46 14.66 14.13 9.39
N ARG A 47 13.69 13.88 8.51
CA ARG A 47 12.70 12.81 8.64
C ARG A 47 12.20 12.36 7.28
N CYS A 48 12.09 11.05 7.11
CA CYS A 48 11.51 10.43 5.93
C CYS A 48 10.53 9.34 6.37
N GLU A 49 9.35 9.33 5.76
CA GLU A 49 8.31 8.34 6.01
C GLU A 49 7.81 7.77 4.69
N ALA A 50 7.74 6.44 4.62
CA ALA A 50 7.12 5.72 3.53
C ALA A 50 5.79 5.14 4.02
N ALA A 51 4.73 5.37 3.27
CA ALA A 51 3.38 4.94 3.58
C ALA A 51 2.85 3.99 2.50
N LEU A 52 2.38 2.81 2.92
CA LEU A 52 1.73 1.80 2.10
C LEU A 52 0.21 1.81 2.38
N LEU A 53 -0.58 2.01 1.33
CA LEU A 53 -2.04 1.95 1.39
C LEU A 53 -2.53 0.79 0.53
N LEU A 54 -3.32 -0.10 1.13
CA LEU A 54 -4.06 -1.13 0.39
C LEU A 54 -5.42 -0.61 -0.04
N ASP A 55 -5.66 -0.67 -1.34
CA ASP A 55 -6.88 -0.33 -2.04
C ASP A 55 -7.50 -1.64 -2.55
N VAL A 56 -8.51 -2.13 -1.84
CA VAL A 56 -9.08 -3.47 -2.04
C VAL A 56 -10.31 -3.38 -2.93
N ASP A 57 -10.32 -4.15 -4.02
CA ASP A 57 -11.49 -4.35 -4.87
C ASP A 57 -12.36 -5.49 -4.27
N SER A 58 -13.33 -5.10 -3.46
CA SER A 58 -14.25 -6.05 -2.82
C SER A 58 -15.10 -6.83 -3.83
N ILE A 59 -15.39 -6.25 -5.01
CA ILE A 59 -16.17 -6.90 -6.06
C ILE A 59 -15.31 -7.93 -6.81
N GLY A 60 -14.09 -7.55 -7.17
CA GLY A 60 -13.11 -8.46 -7.76
C GLY A 60 -12.80 -9.65 -6.85
N LEU A 61 -12.68 -9.41 -5.54
CA LEU A 61 -12.37 -10.44 -4.54
C LEU A 61 -13.42 -11.57 -4.50
N VAL A 62 -14.70 -11.27 -4.71
CA VAL A 62 -15.78 -12.27 -4.71
C VAL A 62 -16.02 -12.95 -6.05
N ARG A 63 -15.74 -12.27 -7.18
CA ARG A 63 -15.98 -12.83 -8.53
C ARG A 63 -15.15 -14.08 -8.86
N GLY A 64 -14.00 -14.26 -8.22
CA GLY A 64 -13.11 -15.42 -8.42
C GLY A 64 -13.47 -16.67 -7.61
N LYS A 65 -14.37 -16.56 -6.63
CA LYS A 65 -14.84 -17.69 -5.82
C LYS A 65 -16.19 -18.13 -6.38
N GLY A 66 -16.20 -19.21 -7.15
CA GLY A 66 -17.40 -19.74 -7.80
C GLY A 66 -18.57 -19.93 -6.82
N GLN A 67 -19.79 -19.81 -7.35
CA GLN A 67 -21.09 -20.00 -6.71
C GLN A 67 -21.05 -21.02 -5.56
N ALA A 68 -20.88 -20.55 -4.33
CA ALA A 68 -21.10 -21.33 -3.13
C ALA A 68 -21.76 -20.40 -2.10
N ASP A 69 -22.93 -20.82 -1.63
CA ASP A 69 -23.84 -20.27 -0.62
C ASP A 69 -23.52 -18.93 0.06
N GLY A 70 -24.54 -18.05 0.07
CA GLY A 70 -24.57 -16.82 0.88
C GLY A 70 -24.30 -15.54 0.09
N LEU A 71 -25.25 -15.12 -0.74
CA LEU A 71 -25.14 -13.96 -1.65
C LEU A 71 -24.88 -12.59 -0.98
N LEU A 72 -24.93 -12.46 0.35
CA LEU A 72 -24.75 -11.19 1.05
C LEU A 72 -23.51 -11.14 1.95
N ASP A 73 -23.18 -12.23 2.65
CA ASP A 73 -21.98 -12.31 3.52
C ASP A 73 -20.66 -12.22 2.74
N GLN A 74 -20.69 -12.42 1.42
CA GLN A 74 -19.48 -12.31 0.59
C GLN A 74 -19.10 -10.85 0.29
N TYR A 75 -20.06 -9.92 0.33
CA TYR A 75 -19.85 -8.52 -0.08
C TYR A 75 -19.49 -7.59 1.08
N VAL A 76 -19.53 -8.07 2.32
CA VAL A 76 -19.27 -7.28 3.54
C VAL A 76 -18.26 -8.03 4.41
N ASN A 77 -17.06 -7.48 4.58
CA ASN A 77 -15.96 -8.04 5.38
C ASN A 77 -15.48 -7.03 6.43
#